data_AF-A0A2D9Y5I3-F1
#
_entry.id   AF-A0A2D9Y5I3-F1
#
_cell.length_a   1.000
_cell.length_b   1.000
_cell.length_c   1.000
_cell.angle_alpha   90.00
_cell.angle_beta   90.00
_cell.angle_gamma   90.00
#
_symmetry.space_group_name_H-M   'P 1'
#
loop_
_entity.id
_entity.type
_entity.pdbx_description
1 polymer ?
#
loop_
_entity_poly.entity_id
_entity_poly.type
_entity_poly.pdbx_seq_one_letter_code
_entity_poly.pdbx_strand_id
1 'polypeptide(L)'
;MTLSLTDMWLIWYGLLGLFTLFLFYRYVKSKPYQPIVTTYKPPEKINPMMCGFLVDKKLHVQDMVAGIIFLHEKGVIQFDKSSPRKTVVDEKDIKKVEPYIAELAFERGYFTHGKSAWVILLYLIILGAFVFAGFELFFETLENIEVSSWFDRYAYFIGFIPFGFATSYIIKLAEQTYTEKGLRLRDQISGFQEYLNIAEKNRLDFHNSVQEQPELFTYYLAYAVALGTNTTWLEEYKSIGIRITDTFVVDIIDALPRVVHQGKQQSLIQIIDLVEKHS
;
A
#
# COMPACT_ATOMS: atom_id res chain seq x y z
N MET A 1 17.14 40.71 -21.56
CA MET A 1 15.81 40.60 -20.91
C MET A 1 16.08 40.19 -19.46
N THR A 2 16.39 41.15 -18.60
CA THR A 2 16.63 40.91 -17.18
C THR A 2 15.26 40.88 -16.50
N LEU A 3 14.88 39.75 -15.92
CA LEU A 3 13.73 39.67 -15.01
C LEU A 3 13.92 40.76 -13.94
N SER A 4 12.99 41.71 -13.88
CA SER A 4 13.05 42.78 -12.90
C SER A 4 12.85 42.19 -11.50
N LEU A 5 13.36 42.85 -10.45
CA LEU A 5 13.13 42.40 -9.05
C LEU A 5 11.63 42.28 -8.72
N THR A 6 10.78 43.00 -9.46
CA THR A 6 9.32 42.94 -9.43
C THR A 6 8.73 41.69 -10.09
N ASP A 7 9.43 41.04 -11.04
CA ASP A 7 8.99 39.79 -11.69
C ASP A 7 9.37 38.54 -10.89
N MET A 8 10.33 38.66 -9.96
CA MET A 8 10.78 37.53 -9.12
C MET A 8 9.72 37.06 -8.12
N TRP A 9 8.73 37.89 -7.77
CA TRP A 9 7.69 37.54 -6.80
C TRP A 9 6.73 36.47 -7.32
N LEU A 10 6.44 36.44 -8.63
CA LEU A 10 5.63 35.39 -9.25
C LEU A 10 6.25 33.99 -9.06
N ILE A 11 7.57 33.91 -9.09
CA ILE A 11 8.31 32.67 -8.86
C ILE A 11 8.18 32.24 -7.38
N TRP A 12 8.37 33.18 -6.45
CA TRP A 12 8.23 32.90 -5.01
C TRP A 12 6.80 32.48 -4.61
N TYR A 13 5.77 33.04 -5.22
CA TYR A 13 4.37 32.64 -4.98
C TYR A 13 4.00 31.32 -5.64
N GLY A 14 4.53 31.01 -6.83
CA GLY A 14 4.43 29.68 -7.43
C GLY A 14 5.04 28.62 -6.51
N LEU A 15 6.19 28.94 -5.90
CA LEU A 15 6.83 28.08 -4.90
C LEU A 15 6.00 27.96 -3.61
N LEU A 16 5.36 29.04 -3.14
CA LEU A 16 4.54 29.03 -1.92
C LEU A 16 3.21 28.29 -2.12
N GLY A 17 2.59 28.39 -3.30
CA GLY A 17 1.44 27.59 -3.72
C GLY A 17 1.79 26.10 -3.82
N LEU A 18 2.93 25.78 -4.44
CA LEU A 18 3.47 24.40 -4.45
C LEU A 18 3.81 23.91 -3.05
N PHE A 19 4.31 24.79 -2.17
CA PHE A 19 4.66 24.46 -0.80
C PHE A 19 3.42 24.20 0.07
N THR A 20 2.35 24.96 -0.08
CA THR A 20 1.07 24.73 0.61
C THR A 20 0.39 23.46 0.11
N LEU A 21 0.38 23.22 -1.22
CA LEU A 21 -0.02 21.93 -1.80
C LEU A 21 0.83 20.77 -1.28
N PHE A 22 2.13 20.96 -1.11
CA PHE A 22 3.04 19.97 -0.57
C PHE A 22 2.78 19.67 0.92
N LEU A 23 2.64 20.70 1.77
CA LEU A 23 2.32 20.52 3.19
C LEU A 23 0.95 19.86 3.36
N PHE A 24 -0.02 20.23 2.54
CA PHE A 24 -1.35 19.66 2.60
C PHE A 24 -1.40 18.23 2.03
N TYR A 25 -0.64 17.94 0.98
CA TYR A 25 -0.39 16.56 0.52
C TYR A 25 0.20 15.70 1.65
N ARG A 26 1.16 16.25 2.43
CA ARG A 26 1.69 15.55 3.61
C ARG A 26 0.64 15.36 4.70
N TYR A 27 -0.24 16.35 4.92
CA TYR A 27 -1.32 16.26 5.91
C TYR A 27 -2.40 15.24 5.51
N VAL A 28 -2.76 15.14 4.23
CA VAL A 28 -3.71 14.11 3.76
C VAL A 28 -3.10 12.72 3.89
N LYS A 29 -1.79 12.57 3.64
CA LYS A 29 -1.08 11.29 3.79
C LYS A 29 -0.63 10.96 5.22
N SER A 30 -0.76 11.88 6.18
CA SER A 30 -0.35 11.57 7.55
C SER A 30 -1.34 10.57 8.16
N LYS A 31 -0.87 9.34 8.35
CA LYS A 31 -1.61 8.34 9.14
C LYS A 31 -1.61 8.84 10.60
N PRO A 32 -2.76 8.87 11.31
CA PRO A 32 -2.77 9.21 12.73
C PRO A 32 -1.83 8.25 13.47
N TYR A 33 -0.94 8.80 14.31
CA TYR A 33 -0.11 8.00 15.19
C TYR A 33 -1.03 7.24 16.15
N GLN A 34 -1.14 5.93 15.99
CA GLN A 34 -1.83 5.07 16.93
C GLN A 34 -0.75 4.30 17.69
N PRO A 35 -0.79 4.29 19.03
CA PRO A 35 0.14 3.48 19.81
C PRO A 35 -0.09 2.01 19.41
N ILE A 36 0.94 1.42 18.82
CA ILE A 36 0.91 0.03 18.38
C ILE A 36 1.01 -0.83 19.64
N VAL A 37 0.00 -1.67 19.88
CA VAL A 37 0.04 -2.64 20.97
C VAL A 37 0.75 -3.87 20.45
N THR A 38 1.95 -4.14 20.96
CA THR A 38 2.71 -5.34 20.60
C THR A 38 1.88 -6.59 20.89
N THR A 39 1.70 -7.40 19.86
CA THR A 39 0.87 -8.61 19.92
C THR A 39 1.74 -9.78 19.50
N TYR A 40 1.88 -10.79 20.36
CA TYR A 40 2.73 -11.97 20.12
C TYR A 40 2.16 -12.90 19.03
N LYS A 41 0.85 -12.90 18.83
CA LYS A 41 0.17 -13.81 17.91
C LYS A 41 -0.17 -13.11 16.60
N PRO A 42 0.00 -13.79 15.44
CA PRO A 42 -0.56 -13.29 14.20
C PRO A 42 -2.08 -13.16 14.32
N PRO A 43 -2.70 -12.25 13.57
CA PRO A 43 -4.14 -12.06 13.59
C PRO A 43 -4.88 -13.36 13.23
N GLU A 44 -5.92 -13.68 14.00
CA GLU A 44 -6.68 -14.92 13.80
C GLU A 44 -7.41 -14.92 12.46
N LYS A 45 -7.35 -16.04 11.72
CA LYS A 45 -8.07 -16.30 10.46
C LYS A 45 -7.66 -15.40 9.27
N ILE A 46 -6.47 -14.82 9.34
CA ILE A 46 -5.89 -14.05 8.24
C ILE A 46 -4.62 -14.76 7.78
N ASN A 47 -4.59 -15.12 6.51
CA ASN A 47 -3.40 -15.70 5.90
C ASN A 47 -2.30 -14.62 5.75
N PRO A 48 -1.02 -15.03 5.70
CA PRO A 48 0.09 -14.08 5.66
C PRO A 48 0.09 -13.19 4.41
N MET A 49 -0.37 -13.70 3.26
CA MET A 49 -0.52 -12.89 2.04
C MET A 49 -1.47 -11.70 2.25
N MET A 50 -2.64 -11.97 2.83
CA MET A 50 -3.64 -10.94 3.16
C MET A 50 -3.10 -10.01 4.25
N CYS A 51 -2.29 -10.49 5.20
CA CYS A 51 -1.62 -9.63 6.18
C CYS A 51 -0.74 -8.58 5.51
N GLY A 52 0.13 -8.99 4.58
CA GLY A 52 0.98 -8.06 3.81
C GLY A 52 0.15 -7.04 3.05
N PHE A 53 -0.84 -7.52 2.28
CA PHE A 53 -1.76 -6.67 1.52
C PHE A 53 -2.51 -5.66 2.40
N LEU A 54 -2.93 -6.03 3.61
CA LEU A 54 -3.67 -5.15 4.51
C LEU A 54 -2.80 -4.03 5.12
N VAL A 55 -1.47 -4.09 5.07
CA VAL A 55 -0.60 -3.03 5.63
C VAL A 55 -0.55 -1.80 4.72
N ASP A 56 -0.43 -2.01 3.42
CA ASP A 56 -0.19 -0.96 2.43
C ASP A 56 -1.19 -0.91 1.27
N LYS A 57 -2.15 -1.85 1.24
CA LYS A 57 -3.19 -2.03 0.22
C LYS A 57 -2.65 -2.36 -1.17
N LYS A 58 -1.43 -2.90 -1.24
CA LYS A 58 -0.79 -3.32 -2.49
C LYS A 58 -0.38 -4.77 -2.38
N LEU A 59 -0.44 -5.48 -3.49
CA LEU A 59 0.03 -6.85 -3.53
C LEU A 59 1.48 -6.86 -3.99
N HIS A 60 2.38 -7.24 -3.10
CA HIS A 60 3.80 -7.40 -3.40
C HIS A 60 4.16 -8.85 -3.74
N VAL A 61 5.28 -9.02 -4.42
CA VAL A 61 5.84 -10.35 -4.74
C VAL A 61 6.08 -11.15 -3.46
N GLN A 62 6.51 -10.46 -2.38
CA GLN A 62 6.78 -11.05 -1.07
C GLN A 62 5.51 -11.62 -0.42
N ASP A 63 4.37 -10.95 -0.57
CA ASP A 63 3.07 -11.43 -0.07
C ASP A 63 2.66 -12.72 -0.77
N MET A 64 2.91 -12.80 -2.08
CA MET A 64 2.67 -14.02 -2.85
C MET A 64 3.58 -15.16 -2.39
N VAL A 65 4.88 -14.89 -2.18
CA VAL A 65 5.82 -15.87 -1.60
C VAL A 65 5.32 -16.37 -0.24
N ALA A 66 4.90 -15.46 0.63
CA ALA A 66 4.40 -15.79 1.94
C ALA A 66 3.16 -16.70 1.90
N GLY A 67 2.21 -16.41 1.00
CA GLY A 67 1.05 -17.28 0.78
C GLY A 67 1.44 -18.67 0.30
N ILE A 68 2.47 -18.78 -0.53
CA ILE A 68 2.97 -20.07 -1.00
C ILE A 68 3.66 -20.86 0.12
N ILE A 69 4.50 -20.21 0.92
CA ILE A 69 5.14 -20.83 2.11
C ILE A 69 4.04 -21.37 3.03
N PHE A 70 3.00 -20.57 3.27
CA PHE A 70 1.84 -20.99 4.07
C PHE A 70 1.15 -22.24 3.52
N LEU A 71 0.98 -22.35 2.20
CA LEU A 71 0.38 -23.55 1.57
C LEU A 71 1.26 -24.78 1.70
N HIS A 72 2.58 -24.61 1.64
CA HIS A 72 3.54 -25.67 1.89
C HIS A 72 3.46 -26.16 3.34
N GLU A 73 3.40 -25.24 4.30
CA GLU A 73 3.24 -25.58 5.73
C GLU A 73 1.95 -26.32 6.03
N LYS A 74 0.86 -25.98 5.32
CA LYS A 74 -0.41 -26.70 5.39
C LYS A 74 -0.37 -28.08 4.71
N GLY A 75 0.74 -28.44 4.06
CA GLY A 75 0.89 -29.71 3.33
C GLY A 75 0.08 -29.77 2.03
N VAL A 76 -0.46 -28.64 1.56
CA VAL A 76 -1.27 -28.56 0.34
C VAL A 76 -0.38 -28.60 -0.90
N ILE A 77 0.82 -28.03 -0.80
CA ILE A 77 1.82 -27.98 -1.87
C ILE A 77 3.10 -28.64 -1.37
N GLN A 78 3.77 -29.41 -2.24
CA GLN A 78 5.10 -29.96 -1.99
C GLN A 78 6.07 -29.41 -3.02
N PHE A 79 7.29 -29.08 -2.59
CA PHE A 79 8.34 -28.62 -3.50
C PHE A 79 9.05 -29.81 -4.13
N ASP A 80 8.92 -29.97 -5.45
CA ASP A 80 9.73 -30.93 -6.21
C ASP A 80 11.09 -30.32 -6.53
N LYS A 81 12.17 -31.03 -6.15
CA LYS A 81 13.56 -30.61 -6.35
C LYS A 81 13.99 -30.66 -7.83
N SER A 82 13.17 -31.17 -8.74
CA SER A 82 13.55 -31.56 -10.10
C SER A 82 13.03 -30.67 -11.25
N SER A 83 12.27 -29.60 -10.97
CA SER A 83 11.60 -28.84 -12.04
C SER A 83 12.56 -27.92 -12.81
N PRO A 84 12.68 -28.04 -14.15
CA PRO A 84 13.66 -27.29 -14.96
C PRO A 84 13.12 -25.99 -15.57
N ARG A 85 11.98 -25.45 -15.12
CA ARG A 85 11.38 -24.25 -15.71
C ARG A 85 11.40 -23.08 -14.74
N LYS A 86 11.75 -21.92 -15.30
CA LYS A 86 11.82 -20.62 -14.63
C LYS A 86 10.83 -19.65 -15.29
N THR A 87 9.54 -19.82 -15.09
CA THR A 87 8.53 -18.82 -15.46
C THR A 87 8.63 -17.54 -14.62
N VAL A 88 9.42 -16.55 -15.05
CA VAL A 88 9.58 -15.28 -14.29
C VAL A 88 8.25 -14.54 -14.15
N VAL A 89 7.87 -14.21 -12.91
CA VAL A 89 6.73 -13.34 -12.59
C VAL A 89 7.26 -11.97 -12.24
N ASP A 90 6.86 -11.00 -13.05
CA ASP A 90 7.22 -9.61 -12.82
C ASP A 90 6.18 -8.90 -11.97
N GLU A 91 6.56 -7.77 -11.38
CA GLU A 91 5.66 -6.88 -10.65
C GLU A 91 4.42 -6.49 -11.48
N LYS A 92 4.57 -6.39 -12.81
CA LYS A 92 3.47 -6.11 -13.74
C LYS A 92 2.41 -7.21 -13.76
N ASP A 93 2.79 -8.46 -13.57
CA ASP A 93 1.85 -9.59 -13.55
C ASP A 93 1.12 -9.65 -12.21
N ILE A 94 1.80 -9.34 -11.11
CA ILE A 94 1.17 -9.18 -9.78
C ILE A 94 0.14 -8.05 -9.78
N LYS A 95 0.50 -6.90 -10.38
CA LYS A 95 -0.41 -5.74 -10.46
C LYS A 95 -1.72 -6.04 -11.20
N LYS A 96 -1.74 -7.03 -12.10
CA LYS A 96 -2.97 -7.45 -12.81
C LYS A 96 -3.95 -8.21 -11.89
N VAL A 97 -3.45 -8.86 -10.83
CA VAL A 97 -4.27 -9.61 -9.87
C VAL A 97 -4.53 -8.85 -8.57
N GLU A 98 -3.85 -7.72 -8.35
CA GLU A 98 -4.12 -6.80 -7.23
C GLU A 98 -5.61 -6.43 -7.07
N PRO A 99 -6.39 -6.14 -8.15
CA PRO A 99 -7.82 -5.87 -8.00
C PRO A 99 -8.62 -7.04 -7.41
N TYR A 100 -8.18 -8.28 -7.64
CA TYR A 100 -8.86 -9.48 -7.15
C TYR A 100 -8.72 -9.64 -5.64
N ILE A 101 -7.51 -9.50 -5.10
CA ILE A 101 -7.29 -9.55 -3.65
C ILE A 101 -7.90 -8.32 -2.94
N ALA A 102 -7.92 -7.16 -3.61
CA ALA A 102 -8.61 -5.98 -3.11
C ALA A 102 -10.12 -6.23 -2.96
N GLU A 103 -10.74 -6.90 -3.94
CA GLU A 103 -12.14 -7.31 -3.87
C GLU A 103 -12.39 -8.32 -2.74
N LEU A 104 -11.53 -9.34 -2.59
CA LEU A 104 -11.63 -10.29 -1.47
C LEU A 104 -11.53 -9.61 -0.10
N ALA A 105 -10.59 -8.66 0.06
CA ALA A 105 -10.46 -7.89 1.29
C ALA A 105 -11.68 -6.99 1.54
N PHE A 106 -12.30 -6.49 0.47
CA PHE A 106 -13.53 -5.73 0.51
C PHE A 106 -14.73 -6.61 0.93
N GLU A 107 -14.91 -7.79 0.32
CA GLU A 107 -15.96 -8.76 0.67
C GLU A 107 -15.87 -9.22 2.13
N ARG A 108 -14.65 -9.40 2.65
CA ARG A 108 -14.39 -9.69 4.07
C ARG A 108 -14.68 -8.50 5.01
N GLY A 109 -15.00 -7.34 4.46
CA GLY A 109 -15.38 -6.12 5.18
C GLY A 109 -14.21 -5.38 5.81
N TYR A 110 -12.99 -5.49 5.27
CA TYR A 110 -11.81 -4.77 5.78
C TYR A 110 -11.68 -3.35 5.23
N PHE A 111 -12.22 -3.10 4.04
CA PHE A 111 -12.17 -1.80 3.39
C PHE A 111 -13.57 -1.20 3.17
N THR A 112 -13.64 0.13 3.18
CA THR A 112 -14.82 0.89 2.77
C THR A 112 -14.73 1.21 1.29
N HIS A 113 -15.89 1.28 0.61
CA HIS A 113 -15.94 1.83 -0.74
C HIS A 113 -15.50 3.30 -0.74
N GLY A 114 -14.47 3.62 -1.52
CA GLY A 114 -14.21 4.99 -1.96
C GLY A 114 -15.39 5.49 -2.80
N LYS A 115 -15.54 6.82 -2.92
CA LYS A 115 -16.54 7.37 -3.84
C LYS A 115 -16.20 6.97 -5.28
N SER A 116 -17.23 6.76 -6.11
CA SER A 116 -17.02 6.38 -7.50
C SER A 116 -16.28 7.47 -8.27
N ALA A 117 -15.49 7.07 -9.27
CA ALA A 117 -14.74 7.99 -10.13
C ALA A 117 -15.64 9.08 -10.75
N TRP A 118 -16.88 8.73 -11.11
CA TRP A 118 -17.86 9.68 -11.64
C TRP A 118 -18.33 10.72 -10.63
N VAL A 119 -18.50 10.34 -9.36
CA VAL A 119 -18.85 11.29 -8.29
C VAL A 119 -17.69 12.23 -7.99
N ILE A 120 -16.46 11.72 -8.02
CA ILE A 120 -15.25 12.54 -7.87
C ILE A 120 -15.13 13.51 -9.05
N LEU A 121 -15.33 13.03 -10.28
CA LEU A 121 -15.32 13.86 -11.49
C LEU A 121 -16.37 14.97 -11.41
N LEU A 122 -17.59 14.66 -10.95
CA LEU A 122 -18.64 15.65 -10.73
C LEU A 122 -18.18 16.74 -9.74
N TYR A 123 -17.57 16.36 -8.61
CA TYR A 123 -17.04 17.35 -7.65
C TYR A 123 -15.91 18.19 -8.24
N LEU A 124 -15.02 17.61 -9.05
CA LEU A 124 -13.96 18.36 -9.74
C LEU A 124 -14.52 19.33 -10.77
N ILE A 125 -15.56 18.96 -11.51
CA ILE A 125 -16.25 19.83 -12.46
C ILE A 125 -16.92 20.99 -11.73
N ILE A 126 -17.67 20.72 -10.66
CA ILE A 126 -18.33 21.76 -9.85
C ILE A 126 -17.29 22.72 -9.27
N LEU A 127 -16.20 22.18 -8.72
CA LEU A 127 -15.12 22.98 -8.15
C LEU A 127 -14.40 23.81 -9.23
N GLY A 128 -14.17 23.24 -10.41
CA GLY A 128 -13.58 23.94 -11.55
C GLY A 128 -14.47 25.07 -12.06
N ALA A 129 -15.79 24.84 -12.17
CA ALA A 129 -16.75 25.87 -12.55
C ALA A 129 -16.80 27.01 -11.53
N PHE A 130 -16.73 26.69 -10.23
CA PHE A 130 -16.67 27.69 -9.17
C PHE A 130 -15.40 28.54 -9.24
N VAL A 131 -14.24 27.93 -9.50
CA VAL A 131 -13.00 28.68 -9.72
C VAL A 131 -13.04 29.53 -10.97
N PHE A 132 -13.60 29.01 -12.05
CA PHE A 132 -13.73 29.76 -13.29
C PHE A 132 -14.60 31.01 -13.09
N ALA A 133 -15.78 30.86 -12.47
CA ALA A 133 -16.65 31.98 -12.16
C ALA A 133 -16.01 32.98 -11.20
N GLY A 134 -15.30 32.51 -10.17
CA GLY A 134 -14.55 33.36 -9.25
C GLY A 134 -13.41 34.12 -9.94
N PHE A 135 -12.73 33.48 -10.88
CA PHE A 135 -11.67 34.10 -11.68
C PHE A 135 -12.22 35.16 -12.64
N GLU A 136 -13.33 34.89 -13.31
CA GLU A 136 -13.99 35.83 -14.22
C GLU A 136 -14.47 37.09 -13.47
N LEU A 137 -15.16 36.89 -12.34
CA LEU A 137 -15.61 37.99 -11.47
C LEU A 137 -14.43 38.79 -10.90
N PHE A 138 -13.34 38.11 -10.54
CA PHE A 138 -12.10 38.77 -10.12
C PHE A 138 -11.48 39.61 -11.24
N PHE A 139 -11.43 39.10 -12.46
CA PHE A 139 -10.85 39.80 -13.61
C PHE A 139 -11.63 41.07 -13.95
N GLU A 140 -12.96 40.97 -13.97
CA GLU A 140 -13.86 42.11 -14.19
C GLU A 140 -13.71 43.16 -13.07
N THR A 141 -13.56 42.71 -11.81
CA THR A 141 -13.31 43.61 -10.67
C THR A 141 -11.95 44.31 -10.78
N LEU A 142 -10.90 43.60 -11.23
CA LEU A 142 -9.57 44.17 -11.41
C LEU A 142 -9.50 45.23 -12.51
N GLU A 143 -10.27 45.08 -13.58
CA GLU A 143 -10.31 46.03 -14.69
C GLU A 143 -10.96 47.37 -14.27
N ASN A 144 -11.87 47.32 -13.29
CA ASN A 144 -12.67 48.47 -12.87
C ASN A 144 -12.19 49.18 -11.58
N ILE A 145 -11.13 48.68 -10.91
CA ILE A 145 -10.58 49.28 -9.69
C ILE A 145 -9.28 50.03 -10.00
N GLU A 146 -9.21 51.31 -9.65
CA GLU A 146 -7.94 52.04 -9.50
C GLU A 146 -7.18 51.49 -8.29
N VAL A 147 -6.34 50.49 -8.54
CA VAL A 147 -5.58 49.83 -7.47
C VAL A 147 -4.44 50.74 -7.02
N SER A 148 -4.63 51.43 -5.88
CA SER A 148 -3.64 52.37 -5.33
C SER A 148 -2.42 51.69 -4.70
N SER A 149 -2.57 50.45 -4.24
CA SER A 149 -1.54 49.67 -3.55
C SER A 149 -1.50 48.25 -4.07
N TRP A 150 -0.28 47.73 -4.20
CA TRP A 150 -0.04 46.35 -4.61
C TRP A 150 -0.74 45.34 -3.67
N PHE A 151 -0.85 45.63 -2.36
CA PHE A 151 -1.55 44.79 -1.38
C PHE A 151 -3.02 44.49 -1.75
N ASP A 152 -3.75 45.46 -2.28
CA ASP A 152 -5.17 45.30 -2.63
C ASP A 152 -5.36 44.31 -3.79
N ARG A 153 -4.40 44.26 -4.71
CA ARG A 153 -4.38 43.27 -5.80
C ARG A 153 -4.12 41.84 -5.28
N TYR A 154 -3.46 41.71 -4.13
CA TYR A 154 -3.07 40.40 -3.60
C TYR A 154 -4.02 39.80 -2.56
N ALA A 155 -4.87 40.61 -1.93
CA ALA A 155 -5.90 40.13 -0.98
C ALA A 155 -6.81 39.05 -1.62
N TYR A 156 -7.05 39.14 -2.92
CA TYR A 156 -7.85 38.18 -3.67
C TYR A 156 -7.20 36.79 -3.81
N PHE A 157 -5.88 36.67 -3.68
CA PHE A 157 -5.22 35.36 -3.75
C PHE A 157 -5.46 34.50 -2.50
N ILE A 158 -5.82 35.11 -1.36
CA ILE A 158 -6.24 34.40 -0.15
C ILE A 158 -7.45 33.49 -0.45
N GLY A 159 -8.30 33.86 -1.41
CA GLY A 159 -9.44 33.06 -1.86
C GLY A 159 -9.09 31.72 -2.52
N PHE A 160 -7.86 31.53 -3.00
CA PHE A 160 -7.41 30.26 -3.57
C PHE A 160 -6.97 29.24 -2.52
N ILE A 161 -6.71 29.68 -1.27
CA ILE A 161 -6.31 28.78 -0.19
C ILE A 161 -7.43 27.73 0.09
N PRO A 162 -8.71 28.12 0.30
CA PRO A 162 -9.82 27.17 0.42
C PRO A 162 -9.94 26.17 -0.75
N PHE A 163 -9.56 26.56 -1.97
CA PHE A 163 -9.60 25.67 -3.13
C PHE A 163 -8.54 24.55 -3.05
N GLY A 164 -7.34 24.86 -2.57
CA GLY A 164 -6.32 23.85 -2.26
C GLY A 164 -6.81 22.83 -1.21
N PHE A 165 -7.56 23.31 -0.22
CA PHE A 165 -8.20 22.45 0.78
C PHE A 165 -9.31 21.58 0.17
N ALA A 166 -10.17 22.16 -0.66
CA ALA A 166 -11.28 21.47 -1.30
C ALA A 166 -10.80 20.38 -2.29
N THR A 167 -9.82 20.70 -3.14
CA THR A 167 -9.23 19.73 -4.09
C THR A 167 -8.67 18.50 -3.37
N SER A 168 -7.89 18.68 -2.30
CA SER A 168 -7.32 17.50 -1.62
C SER A 168 -8.30 16.79 -0.68
N TYR A 169 -9.36 17.46 -0.19
CA TYR A 169 -10.49 16.78 0.42
C TYR A 169 -11.21 15.86 -0.57
N ILE A 170 -11.40 16.31 -1.82
CA ILE A 170 -11.98 15.48 -2.90
C ILE A 170 -11.10 14.28 -3.21
N ILE A 171 -9.77 14.43 -3.23
CA ILE A 171 -8.83 13.30 -3.41
C ILE A 171 -8.99 12.28 -2.27
N LYS A 172 -9.12 12.75 -1.02
CA LYS A 172 -9.34 11.87 0.13
C LYS A 172 -10.64 11.06 0.04
N LEU A 173 -11.68 11.59 -0.62
CA LEU A 173 -12.93 10.86 -0.87
C LEU A 173 -12.79 9.71 -1.87
N ALA A 174 -11.74 9.72 -2.69
CA ALA A 174 -11.44 8.66 -3.65
C ALA A 174 -10.70 7.48 -3.03
N GLU A 175 -9.99 7.70 -1.92
CA GLU A 175 -9.20 6.66 -1.28
C GLU A 175 -10.11 5.65 -0.58
N GLN A 176 -9.88 4.36 -0.83
CA GLN A 176 -10.43 3.29 -0.01
C GLN A 176 -9.83 3.44 1.40
N THR A 177 -10.66 3.46 2.44
CA THR A 177 -10.22 3.50 3.84
C THR A 177 -10.51 2.18 4.54
N TYR A 178 -9.89 1.95 5.70
CA TYR A 178 -10.19 0.78 6.51
C TYR A 178 -11.55 0.94 7.19
N THR A 179 -12.33 -0.13 7.26
CA THR A 179 -13.50 -0.20 8.17
C THR A 179 -13.02 -0.25 9.62
N GLU A 180 -13.93 -0.15 10.60
CA GLU A 180 -13.57 -0.36 12.01
C GLU A 180 -12.91 -1.75 12.23
N LYS A 181 -13.46 -2.79 11.59
CA LYS A 181 -12.88 -4.15 11.59
C LYS A 181 -11.49 -4.17 10.96
N GLY A 182 -11.33 -3.53 9.80
CA GLY A 182 -10.05 -3.43 9.09
C GLY A 182 -9.01 -2.64 9.87
N LEU A 183 -9.40 -1.57 10.58
CA LEU A 183 -8.50 -0.78 11.43
C LEU A 183 -7.96 -1.63 12.58
N ARG A 184 -8.85 -2.30 13.33
CA ARG A 184 -8.43 -3.20 14.43
C ARG A 184 -7.48 -4.28 13.93
N LEU A 185 -7.79 -4.86 12.77
CA LEU A 185 -6.95 -5.90 12.17
C LEU A 185 -5.58 -5.34 11.75
N ARG A 186 -5.55 -4.17 11.11
CA ARG A 186 -4.29 -3.49 10.74
C ARG A 186 -3.44 -3.19 11.98
N ASP A 187 -4.06 -2.73 13.06
CA ASP A 187 -3.35 -2.41 14.30
C ASP A 187 -2.77 -3.69 14.95
N GLN A 188 -3.50 -4.81 14.91
CA GLN A 188 -2.98 -6.13 15.31
C GLN A 188 -1.81 -6.58 14.44
N ILE A 189 -1.91 -6.42 13.11
CA ILE A 189 -0.84 -6.74 12.17
C ILE A 189 0.41 -5.90 12.48
N SER A 190 0.25 -4.59 12.71
CA SER A 190 1.35 -3.71 13.08
C SER A 190 1.99 -4.11 14.41
N GLY A 191 1.19 -4.49 15.41
CA GLY A 191 1.69 -4.98 16.70
C GLY A 191 2.44 -6.30 16.60
N PHE A 192 2.00 -7.19 15.73
CA PHE A 192 2.69 -8.43 15.44
C PHE A 192 3.97 -8.21 14.64
N GLN A 193 3.95 -7.30 13.66
CA GLN A 193 5.16 -6.89 12.92
C GLN A 193 6.24 -6.34 13.86
N GLU A 194 5.84 -5.54 14.85
CA GLU A 194 6.76 -5.01 15.85
C GLU A 194 7.33 -6.12 16.74
N TYR A 195 6.51 -7.09 17.16
CA TYR A 195 6.97 -8.28 17.88
C TYR A 195 8.01 -9.07 17.07
N LEU A 196 7.73 -9.33 15.78
CA LEU A 196 8.65 -10.06 14.89
C LEU A 196 9.98 -9.32 14.70
N ASN A 197 9.93 -7.99 14.56
CA ASN A 197 11.12 -7.16 14.35
C ASN A 197 12.01 -7.03 15.58
N ILE A 198 11.43 -7.05 16.78
CA ILE A 198 12.15 -6.82 18.03
C ILE A 198 12.43 -8.13 18.74
N ALA A 199 11.39 -8.78 19.25
CA ALA A 199 11.53 -9.91 20.16
C ALA A 199 12.03 -11.14 19.41
N GLU A 200 11.39 -11.45 18.29
CA GLU A 200 11.68 -12.67 17.56
C GLU A 200 12.99 -12.57 16.78
N LYS A 201 13.28 -11.42 16.17
CA LYS A 201 14.60 -11.15 15.58
C LYS A 201 15.73 -11.33 16.60
N ASN A 202 15.61 -10.71 17.78
CA ASN A 202 16.60 -10.89 18.83
C ASN A 202 16.70 -12.35 19.27
N ARG A 203 15.58 -13.10 19.34
CA ARG A 203 15.57 -14.55 19.63
C ARG A 203 16.37 -15.35 18.60
N LEU A 204 16.17 -15.05 17.31
CA LEU A 204 16.86 -15.72 16.21
C LEU A 204 18.37 -15.45 16.22
N ASP A 205 18.78 -14.24 16.59
CA ASP A 205 20.20 -13.87 16.71
C ASP A 205 20.93 -14.65 17.83
N PHE A 206 20.21 -15.31 18.76
CA PHE A 206 20.82 -16.23 19.74
C PHE A 206 21.07 -17.62 19.13
N HIS A 207 22.31 -18.11 19.33
CA HIS A 207 22.74 -19.44 18.86
C HIS A 207 21.76 -20.56 19.27
N ASN A 208 21.39 -21.41 18.31
CA ASN A 208 20.51 -22.60 18.43
C ASN A 208 19.00 -22.35 18.61
N SER A 209 18.52 -21.11 18.64
CA SER A 209 17.09 -20.77 18.84
C SER A 209 16.11 -21.37 17.82
N VAL A 210 16.55 -21.52 16.58
CA VAL A 210 15.77 -22.11 15.47
C VAL A 210 15.56 -23.62 15.68
N GLN A 211 16.58 -24.31 16.20
CA GLN A 211 16.56 -25.75 16.43
C GLN A 211 15.72 -26.11 17.66
N GLU A 212 15.62 -25.22 18.64
CA GLU A 212 14.81 -25.43 19.84
C GLU A 212 13.30 -25.39 19.54
N GLN A 213 12.86 -24.57 18.58
CA GLN A 213 11.45 -24.39 18.24
C GLN A 213 11.23 -24.27 16.71
N PRO A 214 11.46 -25.36 15.96
CA PRO A 214 11.35 -25.34 14.49
C PRO A 214 9.91 -25.10 14.00
N GLU A 215 8.92 -25.61 14.73
CA GLU A 215 7.50 -25.41 14.39
C GLU A 215 7.09 -23.95 14.52
N LEU A 216 7.53 -23.25 15.57
CA LEU A 216 7.22 -21.84 15.80
C LEU A 216 7.91 -20.94 14.77
N PHE A 217 9.18 -21.24 14.46
CA PHE A 217 9.93 -20.54 13.41
C PHE A 217 9.22 -20.65 12.07
N THR A 218 8.81 -21.86 11.70
CA THR A 218 8.08 -22.14 10.46
C THR A 218 6.77 -21.36 10.46
N TYR A 219 5.98 -21.47 11.53
CA TYR A 219 4.71 -20.74 11.65
C TYR A 219 4.83 -19.21 11.47
N TYR A 220 5.91 -18.58 11.95
CA TYR A 220 6.13 -17.15 11.81
C TYR A 220 6.79 -16.75 10.49
N LEU A 221 7.48 -17.66 9.81
CA LEU A 221 8.23 -17.37 8.59
C LEU A 221 7.35 -16.76 7.51
N ALA A 222 6.20 -17.38 7.21
CA ALA A 222 5.32 -16.87 6.16
C ALA A 222 4.85 -15.44 6.46
N TYR A 223 4.52 -15.13 7.71
CA TYR A 223 4.14 -13.77 8.11
C TYR A 223 5.31 -12.79 8.12
N ALA A 224 6.50 -13.22 8.55
CA ALA A 224 7.71 -12.41 8.53
C ALA A 224 8.08 -12.00 7.09
N VAL A 225 7.90 -12.91 6.13
CA VAL A 225 8.12 -12.63 4.71
C VAL A 225 7.09 -11.63 4.18
N ALA A 226 5.79 -11.81 4.49
CA ALA A 226 4.74 -10.89 4.07
C ALA A 226 4.89 -9.48 4.67
N LEU A 227 5.29 -9.39 5.93
CA LEU A 227 5.43 -8.11 6.64
C LEU A 227 6.80 -7.45 6.40
N GLY A 228 7.62 -8.03 5.53
CA GLY A 228 8.92 -7.47 5.13
C GLY A 228 9.98 -7.48 6.23
N THR A 229 9.85 -8.31 7.27
CA THR A 229 10.81 -8.40 8.39
C THR A 229 11.96 -9.38 8.07
N ASN A 230 12.38 -9.45 6.80
CA ASN A 230 12.76 -10.71 6.15
C ASN A 230 14.26 -11.08 6.14
N THR A 231 15.20 -10.18 6.43
CA THR A 231 16.62 -10.43 6.16
C THR A 231 17.17 -11.60 6.96
N THR A 232 16.90 -11.63 8.28
CA THR A 232 17.36 -12.71 9.17
C THR A 232 16.59 -14.01 8.93
N TRP A 233 15.29 -13.92 8.65
CA TRP A 233 14.41 -15.08 8.51
C TRP A 233 14.66 -15.90 7.24
N LEU A 234 14.92 -15.23 6.11
CA LEU A 234 15.19 -15.90 4.84
C LEU A 234 16.56 -16.59 4.84
N GLU A 235 17.56 -16.03 5.53
CA GLU A 235 18.88 -16.63 5.69
C GLU A 235 18.80 -17.91 6.53
N GLU A 236 18.14 -17.85 7.69
CA GLU A 236 17.96 -19.01 8.58
C GLU A 236 17.09 -20.11 7.94
N TYR A 237 16.05 -19.75 7.18
CA TYR A 237 15.25 -20.75 6.47
C TYR A 237 16.02 -21.44 5.34
N LYS A 238 16.91 -20.73 4.63
CA LYS A 238 17.81 -21.34 3.64
C LYS A 238 18.70 -22.40 4.27
N SER A 239 19.14 -22.23 5.52
CA SER A 239 19.94 -23.24 6.24
C SER A 239 19.17 -24.50 6.65
N ILE A 240 17.85 -24.42 6.84
CA ILE A 240 17.00 -25.58 7.22
C ILE A 240 16.75 -26.51 6.00
N GLY A 241 17.20 -26.14 4.80
CA GLY A 241 17.22 -27.02 3.63
C GLY A 241 16.17 -26.70 2.57
N ILE A 242 15.49 -25.55 2.68
CA ILE A 242 14.62 -25.04 1.62
C ILE A 242 15.32 -23.83 0.98
N ARG A 243 15.91 -24.04 -0.20
CA ARG A 243 16.60 -22.99 -0.97
C ARG A 243 15.57 -22.01 -1.53
N ILE A 244 15.23 -20.96 -0.79
CA ILE A 244 14.48 -19.81 -1.33
C ILE A 244 15.46 -18.96 -2.15
N THR A 245 15.76 -19.35 -3.39
CA THR A 245 16.48 -18.46 -4.31
C THR A 245 15.59 -17.26 -4.66
N ASP A 246 16.17 -16.08 -4.95
CA ASP A 246 15.43 -14.84 -5.24
C ASP A 246 14.52 -14.91 -6.48
N THR A 247 14.48 -16.07 -7.13
CA THR A 247 13.57 -16.51 -8.21
C THR A 247 12.34 -17.30 -7.68
N PHE A 248 12.06 -17.30 -6.37
CA PHE A 248 11.18 -18.29 -5.71
C PHE A 248 9.70 -18.34 -6.16
N VAL A 249 9.05 -17.23 -6.49
CA VAL A 249 7.63 -17.24 -6.93
C VAL A 249 7.44 -18.07 -8.20
N VAL A 250 8.46 -18.06 -9.03
CA VAL A 250 8.52 -18.61 -10.38
C VAL A 250 8.61 -20.12 -10.37
N ASP A 251 9.55 -20.64 -9.58
CA ASP A 251 9.82 -22.08 -9.44
C ASP A 251 8.57 -22.81 -8.88
N ILE A 252 7.67 -22.08 -8.20
CA ILE A 252 6.50 -22.64 -7.51
C ILE A 252 5.22 -22.56 -8.36
N ILE A 253 5.06 -21.53 -9.19
CA ILE A 253 4.02 -21.51 -10.23
C ILE A 253 4.20 -22.68 -11.20
N ASP A 254 5.44 -23.00 -11.52
CA ASP A 254 5.79 -24.14 -12.37
C ASP A 254 5.67 -25.50 -11.65
N ALA A 255 5.73 -25.54 -10.31
CA ALA A 255 5.55 -26.76 -9.50
C ALA A 255 4.08 -27.18 -9.34
N LEU A 256 3.12 -26.33 -9.73
CA LEU A 256 1.70 -26.65 -9.69
C LEU A 256 1.25 -27.23 -11.06
N PRO A 257 1.07 -28.56 -11.19
CA PRO A 257 0.85 -29.21 -12.49
C PRO A 257 -0.44 -28.79 -13.23
N ARG A 258 -1.38 -28.11 -12.55
CA ARG A 258 -2.62 -27.58 -13.16
C ARG A 258 -2.53 -26.08 -13.52
N VAL A 259 -1.55 -25.37 -13.01
CA VAL A 259 -1.49 -23.90 -12.98
C VAL A 259 -0.91 -23.32 -14.28
N VAL A 260 -0.02 -24.06 -14.96
CA VAL A 260 0.68 -23.59 -16.17
C VAL A 260 -0.24 -23.54 -17.42
N HIS A 261 -1.35 -24.28 -17.44
CA HIS A 261 -2.19 -24.40 -18.64
C HIS A 261 -3.15 -23.22 -18.88
N GLN A 262 -3.43 -22.38 -17.88
CA GLN A 262 -4.47 -21.33 -17.97
C GLN A 262 -3.92 -19.90 -18.11
N GLY A 263 -2.58 -19.74 -18.21
CA GLY A 263 -1.90 -18.45 -18.33
C GLY A 263 -1.63 -17.78 -16.97
N LYS A 264 -0.53 -17.00 -16.88
CA LYS A 264 0.05 -16.48 -15.64
C LYS A 264 -0.95 -15.80 -14.69
N GLN A 265 -1.93 -15.06 -15.20
CA GLN A 265 -2.89 -14.34 -14.36
C GLN A 265 -3.88 -15.30 -13.65
N GLN A 266 -4.41 -16.28 -14.37
CA GLN A 266 -5.30 -17.31 -13.81
C GLN A 266 -4.56 -18.15 -12.77
N SER A 267 -3.29 -18.45 -13.04
CA SER A 267 -2.38 -19.13 -12.12
C SER A 267 -2.28 -18.43 -10.76
N LEU A 268 -2.05 -17.10 -10.78
CA LEU A 268 -1.91 -16.31 -9.57
C LEU A 268 -3.23 -16.22 -8.79
N ILE A 269 -4.36 -16.07 -9.49
CA ILE A 269 -5.70 -16.07 -8.88
C ILE A 269 -5.97 -17.41 -8.18
N GLN A 270 -5.65 -18.54 -8.82
CA GLN A 270 -5.80 -19.86 -8.19
C GLN A 270 -4.97 -20.02 -6.93
N ILE A 271 -3.75 -19.45 -6.90
CA ILE A 271 -2.93 -19.46 -5.68
C ILE A 271 -3.63 -18.66 -4.58
N ILE A 272 -4.11 -17.45 -4.89
CA ILE A 272 -4.86 -16.62 -3.94
C ILE A 272 -6.06 -17.39 -3.38
N ASP A 273 -6.85 -18.03 -4.24
CA ASP A 273 -8.01 -18.84 -3.83
C ASP A 273 -7.62 -20.02 -2.94
N LEU A 274 -6.50 -20.69 -3.26
CA LEU A 274 -6.02 -21.81 -2.48
C LEU A 274 -5.57 -21.37 -1.09
N VAL A 275 -4.83 -20.25 -1.00
CA VAL A 275 -4.40 -19.65 0.27
C VAL A 275 -5.62 -19.29 1.11
N GLU A 276 -6.58 -18.63 0.48
CA GLU A 276 -7.81 -18.17 1.11
C GLU A 276 -8.64 -19.33 1.66
N LYS A 277 -8.79 -20.41 0.89
CA LYS A 277 -9.51 -21.62 1.29
C LYS A 277 -8.92 -22.33 2.51
N HIS A 278 -7.61 -22.20 2.75
CA HIS A 278 -6.90 -22.85 3.86
C HIS A 278 -6.53 -21.88 4.99
N SER A 279 -7.12 -20.68 4.99
CA SER A 279 -6.92 -19.62 6.00
C SER A 279 -7.79 -19.76 7.26
#